data_AF-A0AAU9T9L5-F1
#
_entry.id   AF-A0AAU9T9L5-F1
#
_cell.length_a   1.000
_cell.length_b   1.000
_cell.length_c   1.000
_cell.angle_alpha   90.00
_cell.angle_beta   90.00
_cell.angle_gamma   90.00
#
_symmetry.space_group_name_H-M   'P 1'
#
loop_
_entity.id
_entity.type
_entity.pdbx_description
1 polymer ?
#
loop_
_entity_poly.entity_id
_entity_poly.type
_entity_poly.pdbx_seq_one_letter_code
_entity_poly.pdbx_strand_id
1 'polypeptide(L)'
;MVLKLEPRDINDVDEGYTSSKFASKETNIINELSWNTKIKILKGESSQPYNRRVGISMLRMPETPEVKKTMDTKTEDDSMKMKLFRLMYETVRDSDTKVKRAELIKAHYTNYTTFEFGFIVGDLLDKFNVMSDIALTMKRLYKQWKPMEHINAYEQIANKAIEINHLIDIIKVINKKGLLSNSK
;
A
#
# COMPACT_ATOMS: atom_id res chain seq x y z
N MET A 1 28.98 -30.02 -52.41
CA MET A 1 29.75 -30.39 -51.21
C MET A 1 28.73 -30.65 -50.11
N VAL A 2 28.68 -31.90 -49.65
CA VAL A 2 27.60 -32.48 -48.83
C VAL A 2 27.81 -32.10 -47.36
N LEU A 3 26.82 -31.48 -46.72
CA LEU A 3 26.81 -31.26 -45.28
C LEU A 3 26.35 -32.53 -44.57
N LYS A 4 27.28 -33.16 -43.87
CA LYS A 4 27.11 -34.38 -43.09
C LYS A 4 26.46 -34.03 -41.74
N LEU A 5 25.28 -34.55 -41.47
CA LEU A 5 24.60 -34.58 -40.17
C LEU A 5 24.89 -35.91 -39.49
N GLU A 6 25.21 -35.91 -38.20
CA GLU A 6 25.26 -37.08 -37.28
C GLU A 6 25.34 -36.58 -35.81
N PRO A 7 24.98 -37.39 -34.77
CA PRO A 7 23.67 -37.30 -34.12
C PRO A 7 23.72 -36.94 -32.61
N ARG A 8 22.53 -36.71 -32.03
CA ARG A 8 22.28 -36.59 -30.58
C ARG A 8 22.23 -37.98 -29.93
N ASP A 9 22.86 -38.11 -28.77
CA ASP A 9 22.52 -39.15 -27.79
C ASP A 9 21.69 -38.55 -26.65
N ILE A 10 20.64 -39.30 -26.32
CA ILE A 10 19.58 -39.05 -25.36
C ILE A 10 19.60 -40.24 -24.39
N ASN A 11 19.43 -39.94 -23.09
CA ASN A 11 19.21 -40.82 -21.94
C ASN A 11 20.46 -41.31 -21.19
N ASP A 12 20.64 -40.79 -19.97
CA ASP A 12 20.22 -41.58 -18.81
C ASP A 12 19.59 -40.66 -17.74
N VAL A 13 18.48 -41.16 -17.21
CA VAL A 13 17.51 -40.56 -16.31
C VAL A 13 17.58 -41.33 -14.99
N ASP A 14 17.07 -40.69 -13.93
CA ASP A 14 16.64 -41.28 -12.65
C ASP A 14 17.71 -41.56 -11.59
N GLU A 15 17.48 -41.35 -10.30
CA GLU A 15 16.35 -40.83 -9.51
C GLU A 15 16.91 -40.71 -8.08
N GLY A 16 16.34 -39.88 -7.20
CA GLY A 16 16.72 -40.00 -5.78
C GLY A 16 16.36 -38.83 -4.88
N TYR A 17 15.07 -38.65 -4.66
CA TYR A 17 14.49 -37.84 -3.59
C TYR A 17 15.01 -38.21 -2.18
N THR A 18 15.26 -37.22 -1.31
CA THR A 18 14.41 -36.87 -0.15
C THR A 18 15.16 -36.15 0.98
N SER A 19 14.45 -35.15 1.53
CA SER A 19 14.39 -34.78 2.95
C SER A 19 15.39 -33.78 3.55
N SER A 20 14.99 -32.50 3.52
CA SER A 20 14.60 -31.76 4.73
C SER A 20 15.33 -32.10 6.04
N LYS A 21 16.20 -31.19 6.48
CA LYS A 21 16.32 -30.82 7.90
C LYS A 21 16.26 -29.30 8.06
N PHE A 22 15.06 -28.84 8.39
CA PHE A 22 14.78 -27.57 9.03
C PHE A 22 15.53 -27.47 10.38
N ALA A 23 16.46 -26.53 10.48
CA ALA A 23 16.97 -25.92 11.71
C ALA A 23 17.75 -24.68 11.24
N SER A 24 17.33 -23.44 11.44
CA SER A 24 17.07 -22.78 12.73
C SER A 24 15.93 -21.78 12.59
N LYS A 25 14.79 -22.12 13.19
CA LYS A 25 13.58 -21.30 13.26
C LYS A 25 13.54 -20.69 14.66
N GLU A 26 13.86 -19.41 14.77
CA GLU A 26 13.39 -18.44 15.77
C GLU A 26 14.15 -17.11 15.63
N THR A 27 14.15 -16.54 14.43
CA THR A 27 14.35 -15.10 14.28
C THR A 27 13.05 -14.43 14.72
N ASN A 28 13.06 -13.93 15.96
CA ASN A 28 11.97 -13.26 16.65
C ASN A 28 11.06 -12.48 15.71
N ILE A 29 9.82 -12.97 15.52
CA ILE A 29 8.73 -12.35 14.74
C ILE A 29 8.53 -10.88 15.13
N ILE A 30 8.88 -10.54 16.37
CA ILE A 30 8.83 -9.18 16.91
C ILE A 30 9.73 -8.22 16.12
N ASN A 31 10.87 -8.65 15.58
CA ASN A 31 11.82 -7.77 14.90
C ASN A 31 11.36 -7.28 13.53
N GLU A 32 10.46 -8.02 12.85
CA GLU A 32 9.88 -7.64 11.57
C GLU A 32 8.66 -6.70 11.69
N LEU A 33 8.21 -6.43 12.93
CA LEU A 33 7.06 -5.57 13.16
C LEU A 33 7.43 -4.08 13.16
N SER A 34 6.53 -3.26 12.60
CA SER A 34 6.63 -1.81 12.70
C SER A 34 6.63 -1.35 14.16
N TRP A 35 7.29 -0.22 14.45
CA TRP A 35 7.47 0.29 15.81
C TRP A 35 6.14 0.45 16.57
N ASN A 36 5.08 0.84 15.86
CA ASN A 36 3.74 0.99 16.43
C ASN A 36 3.13 -0.34 16.89
N THR A 37 3.42 -1.44 16.20
CA THR A 37 2.96 -2.78 16.58
C THR A 37 3.78 -3.33 17.75
N LYS A 38 5.10 -3.07 17.78
CA LYS A 38 5.95 -3.42 18.94
C LYS A 38 5.45 -2.79 20.23
N ILE A 39 5.10 -1.50 20.20
CA ILE A 39 4.55 -0.80 21.38
C ILE A 39 3.19 -1.35 21.82
N LYS A 40 2.33 -1.79 20.88
CA LYS A 40 1.05 -2.42 21.22
C LYS A 40 1.22 -3.78 21.92
N ILE A 41 2.20 -4.58 21.47
CA ILE A 41 2.49 -5.89 22.06
C ILE A 41 3.16 -5.73 23.43
N LEU A 42 4.15 -4.83 23.55
CA LEU A 42 4.81 -4.53 24.83
C LEU A 42 3.85 -3.96 25.88
N LYS A 43 2.77 -3.28 25.46
CA LYS A 43 1.70 -2.82 26.36
C LYS A 43 0.69 -3.91 26.76
N GLY A 44 0.70 -5.06 26.08
CA GLY A 44 -0.17 -6.21 26.36
C GLY A 44 0.45 -7.28 27.26
N GLU A 45 1.76 -7.22 27.51
CA GLU A 45 2.50 -8.15 28.37
C GLU A 45 2.93 -7.48 29.68
N SER A 46 1.94 -7.15 30.52
CA SER A 46 2.19 -7.08 31.95
C SER A 46 1.12 -7.89 32.67
N SER A 47 1.55 -9.06 33.16
CA SER A 47 0.95 -9.87 34.23
C SER A 47 -0.04 -10.97 33.83
N GLN A 48 0.48 -12.18 33.70
CA GLN A 48 -0.13 -13.43 34.20
C GLN A 48 0.83 -13.94 35.32
N PRO A 49 0.42 -14.68 36.39
CA PRO A 49 -0.51 -15.83 36.33
C PRO A 49 -1.50 -16.02 37.52
N TYR A 50 -2.56 -16.81 37.27
CA TYR A 50 -3.31 -17.71 38.19
C TYR A 50 -3.95 -17.19 39.52
N ASN A 51 -5.28 -17.29 39.55
CA ASN A 51 -6.19 -17.59 40.67
C ASN A 51 -5.78 -17.24 42.12
N ARG A 52 -6.39 -16.18 42.68
CA ARG A 52 -6.67 -16.06 44.12
C ARG A 52 -7.98 -15.31 44.34
N ARG A 53 -9.07 -16.06 44.58
CA ARG A 53 -10.24 -15.52 45.29
C ARG A 53 -9.86 -15.40 46.76
N VAL A 54 -9.76 -14.18 47.27
CA VAL A 54 -9.71 -13.85 48.71
C VAL A 54 -10.29 -12.45 48.94
N GLY A 55 -11.28 -12.34 49.84
CA GLY A 55 -11.69 -11.08 50.49
C GLY A 55 -12.75 -10.20 49.79
N ILE A 56 -13.76 -9.77 50.55
CA ILE A 56 -14.94 -8.94 50.21
C ILE A 56 -16.02 -9.61 49.33
N SER A 57 -15.70 -10.63 48.53
CA SER A 57 -16.72 -11.38 47.77
C SER A 57 -17.49 -12.44 48.58
N MET A 58 -17.43 -12.41 49.91
CA MET A 58 -18.10 -13.39 50.82
C MET A 58 -19.23 -12.76 51.66
N LEU A 59 -19.53 -11.48 51.51
CA LEU A 59 -20.61 -10.80 52.25
C LEU A 59 -21.61 -10.14 51.28
N ARG A 60 -22.32 -10.96 50.50
CA ARG A 60 -23.66 -10.63 50.01
C ARG A 60 -24.34 -11.86 49.43
N MET A 61 -25.23 -12.45 50.22
CA MET A 61 -26.30 -13.31 49.72
C MET A 61 -27.51 -12.44 49.32
N PRO A 62 -28.42 -12.99 48.50
CA PRO A 62 -29.02 -12.30 47.38
C PRO A 62 -30.46 -11.87 47.66
N GLU A 63 -30.93 -10.80 47.02
CA GLU A 63 -32.35 -10.54 46.77
C GLU A 63 -32.52 -9.46 45.68
N THR A 64 -33.06 -9.93 44.54
CA THR A 64 -33.91 -9.35 43.46
C THR A 64 -34.13 -7.82 43.32
N PRO A 65 -34.68 -7.31 42.19
CA PRO A 65 -34.89 -7.89 40.86
C PRO A 65 -34.22 -7.07 39.72
N GLU A 66 -34.20 -7.69 38.55
CA GLU A 66 -34.07 -7.14 37.20
C GLU A 66 -34.10 -5.60 37.05
N VAL A 67 -32.92 -4.97 36.98
CA VAL A 67 -32.78 -3.78 36.16
C VAL A 67 -32.41 -4.27 34.77
N LYS A 68 -33.44 -4.47 33.95
CA LYS A 68 -33.27 -4.48 32.48
C LYS A 68 -32.52 -3.20 32.13
N LYS A 69 -31.21 -3.33 31.86
CA LYS A 69 -30.47 -2.31 31.12
C LYS A 69 -31.13 -2.26 29.74
N THR A 70 -32.12 -1.39 29.59
CA THR A 70 -32.36 -0.75 28.31
C THR A 70 -31.08 -0.01 28.00
N MET A 71 -30.14 -0.69 27.32
CA MET A 71 -29.00 -0.02 26.72
C MET A 71 -29.59 1.04 25.80
N ASP A 72 -29.39 2.29 26.21
CA ASP A 72 -29.82 3.49 25.52
C ASP A 72 -29.16 3.51 24.14
N THR A 73 -29.86 2.98 23.13
CA THR A 73 -29.45 3.05 21.72
C THR A 73 -29.18 4.48 21.27
N LYS A 74 -29.86 5.46 21.89
CA LYS A 74 -29.62 6.90 21.69
C LYS A 74 -28.20 7.34 22.08
N THR A 75 -27.62 6.80 23.15
CA THR A 75 -26.31 7.23 23.64
C THR A 75 -25.17 6.69 22.77
N GLU A 76 -25.35 5.49 22.21
CA GLU A 76 -24.40 4.90 21.25
C GLU A 76 -24.46 5.60 19.89
N ASP A 77 -25.66 5.93 19.42
CA ASP A 77 -25.86 6.74 18.21
C ASP A 77 -25.24 8.14 18.35
N ASP A 78 -25.41 8.79 19.50
CA ASP A 78 -24.81 10.10 19.75
C ASP A 78 -23.27 10.00 19.91
N SER A 79 -22.75 8.91 20.48
CA SER A 79 -21.32 8.62 20.49
C SER A 79 -20.76 8.40 19.09
N MET A 80 -21.48 7.66 18.24
CA MET A 80 -21.09 7.38 16.87
C MET A 80 -21.12 8.64 16.02
N LYS A 81 -22.16 9.47 16.14
CA LYS A 81 -22.24 10.79 15.52
C LYS A 81 -21.05 11.66 15.92
N MET A 82 -20.71 11.71 17.21
CA MET A 82 -19.57 12.48 17.68
C MET A 82 -18.23 11.98 17.12
N LYS A 83 -18.05 10.67 16.99
CA LYS A 83 -16.88 10.10 16.30
C LYS A 83 -16.85 10.48 14.83
N LEU A 84 -17.99 10.45 14.14
CA LEU A 84 -18.09 10.85 12.73
C LEU A 84 -17.78 12.33 12.55
N PHE A 85 -18.35 13.21 13.38
CA PHE A 85 -18.06 14.65 13.37
C PHE A 85 -16.58 14.92 13.64
N ARG A 86 -15.98 14.20 14.60
CA ARG A 86 -14.55 14.32 14.87
C ARG A 86 -13.71 13.88 13.67
N LEU A 87 -14.04 12.74 13.06
CA LEU A 87 -13.33 12.23 11.88
C LEU A 87 -13.45 13.21 10.71
N MET A 88 -14.65 13.73 10.45
CA MET A 88 -14.88 14.73 9.40
C MET A 88 -14.09 16.02 9.68
N TYR A 89 -14.13 16.52 10.92
CA TYR A 89 -13.38 17.70 11.31
C TYR A 89 -11.87 17.51 11.18
N GLU A 90 -11.33 16.37 11.62
CA GLU A 90 -9.91 16.03 11.47
C GLU A 90 -9.52 15.91 9.99
N THR A 91 -10.38 15.30 9.15
CA THR A 91 -10.15 15.17 7.70
C THR A 91 -10.15 16.53 6.99
N VAL A 92 -11.12 17.39 7.31
CA VAL A 92 -11.19 18.75 6.76
C VAL A 92 -9.98 19.56 7.22
N ARG A 93 -9.64 19.50 8.51
CA ARG A 93 -8.48 20.21 9.07
C ARG A 93 -7.16 19.75 8.48
N ASP A 94 -6.98 18.44 8.27
CA ASP A 94 -5.80 17.88 7.59
C ASP A 94 -5.71 18.38 6.15
N SER A 95 -6.84 18.37 5.44
CA SER A 95 -6.93 18.89 4.06
C SER A 95 -6.57 20.38 4.00
N ASP A 96 -7.14 21.22 4.87
CA ASP A 96 -6.83 22.65 4.99
C ASP A 96 -5.34 22.89 5.28
N THR A 97 -4.75 22.06 6.15
CA THR A 97 -3.33 22.17 6.49
C THR A 97 -2.45 21.83 5.29
N LYS A 98 -2.82 20.81 4.51
CA LYS A 98 -2.13 20.44 3.26
C LYS A 98 -2.27 21.52 2.20
N VAL A 99 -3.46 22.12 2.05
CA VAL A 99 -3.69 23.25 1.13
C VAL A 99 -2.80 24.43 1.51
N LYS A 100 -2.80 24.87 2.77
CA LYS A 100 -1.95 25.97 3.25
C LYS A 100 -0.47 25.70 3.04
N ARG A 101 -0.01 24.46 3.26
CA ARG A 101 1.38 24.06 2.97
C ARG A 101 1.68 24.14 1.48
N ALA A 102 0.78 23.66 0.63
CA ALA A 102 0.93 23.75 -0.82
C ALA A 102 0.94 25.21 -1.30
N GLU A 103 0.13 26.09 -0.70
CA GLU A 103 0.13 27.53 -0.98
C GLU A 103 1.42 28.22 -0.54
N LEU A 104 1.94 27.89 0.64
CA LEU A 104 3.24 28.40 1.11
C LEU A 104 4.38 27.94 0.23
N ILE A 105 4.38 26.66 -0.18
CA ILE A 105 5.33 26.13 -1.15
C ILE A 105 5.17 26.89 -2.46
N LYS A 106 3.96 27.04 -2.99
CA LYS A 106 3.71 27.79 -4.22
C LYS A 106 4.22 29.23 -4.14
N ALA A 107 3.97 29.94 -3.04
CA ALA A 107 4.42 31.31 -2.82
C ALA A 107 5.95 31.41 -2.78
N HIS A 108 6.62 30.54 -2.00
CA HIS A 108 8.08 30.50 -1.89
C HIS A 108 8.80 29.99 -3.15
N TYR A 109 8.14 29.13 -3.91
CA TYR A 109 8.71 28.41 -5.06
C TYR A 109 8.03 28.79 -6.37
N THR A 110 7.53 30.02 -6.48
CA THR A 110 6.76 30.55 -7.64
C THR A 110 7.49 30.43 -8.99
N ASN A 111 8.77 30.05 -9.01
CA ASN A 111 9.58 29.78 -10.22
C ASN A 111 10.50 28.55 -10.10
N TYR A 112 10.24 27.63 -9.16
CA TYR A 112 11.14 26.51 -8.92
C TYR A 112 10.81 25.34 -9.86
N THR A 113 11.51 25.32 -10.99
CA THR A 113 11.47 24.23 -11.98
C THR A 113 11.62 22.84 -11.35
N THR A 114 12.34 22.72 -10.23
CA THR A 114 12.51 21.46 -9.49
C THR A 114 11.19 20.92 -8.92
N PHE A 115 10.30 21.78 -8.44
CA PHE A 115 9.00 21.36 -7.91
C PHE A 115 8.08 20.88 -9.04
N GLU A 116 7.99 21.66 -10.13
CA GLU A 116 7.21 21.28 -11.32
C GLU A 116 7.73 19.97 -11.92
N PHE A 117 9.06 19.83 -12.02
CA PHE A 117 9.70 18.60 -12.47
C PHE A 117 9.37 17.42 -11.57
N GLY A 118 9.48 17.57 -10.24
CA GLY A 118 9.14 16.51 -9.29
C GLY A 118 7.68 16.07 -9.38
N PHE A 119 6.75 17.02 -9.55
CA PHE A 119 5.34 16.70 -9.74
C PHE A 119 5.09 15.91 -11.03
N ILE A 120 5.65 16.36 -12.16
CA ILE A 120 5.44 15.69 -13.45
C ILE A 120 6.11 14.31 -13.48
N VAL A 121 7.28 14.17 -12.85
CA VAL A 121 7.94 12.86 -12.71
C VAL A 121 7.12 11.91 -11.85
N GLY A 122 6.44 12.41 -10.81
CA GLY A 122 5.48 11.61 -10.04
C GLY A 122 4.35 11.06 -10.91
N ASP A 123 3.65 11.92 -11.65
CA ASP A 123 2.57 11.51 -12.55
C ASP A 123 3.06 10.58 -13.68
N LEU A 124 4.28 10.82 -14.20
CA LEU A 124 4.93 9.95 -15.18
C LEU A 124 5.13 8.53 -14.64
N LEU A 125 5.64 8.40 -13.42
CA LEU A 125 5.87 7.11 -12.77
C LEU A 125 4.56 6.38 -12.49
N ASP A 126 3.53 7.07 -12.02
CA ASP A 126 2.22 6.48 -11.77
C ASP A 126 1.62 5.91 -13.06
N LYS A 127 1.67 6.65 -14.17
CA LYS A 127 1.19 6.16 -15.47
C LYS A 127 2.02 5.00 -16.00
N PHE A 128 3.34 5.05 -15.82
CA PHE A 128 4.23 3.97 -16.20
C PHE A 128 3.93 2.68 -15.41
N ASN A 129 3.69 2.80 -14.10
CA ASN A 129 3.32 1.68 -13.25
C ASN A 129 2.00 1.05 -13.71
N VAL A 130 0.97 1.86 -13.99
CA VAL A 130 -0.30 1.36 -14.54
C VAL A 130 -0.09 0.63 -15.87
N MET A 131 0.68 1.21 -16.78
CA MET A 131 0.99 0.57 -18.07
C MET A 131 1.73 -0.76 -17.88
N SER A 132 2.68 -0.82 -16.96
CA SER A 132 3.43 -2.02 -16.60
C SER A 132 2.52 -3.11 -16.01
N ASP A 133 1.59 -2.73 -15.12
CA ASP A 133 0.65 -3.66 -14.50
C ASP A 133 -0.31 -4.28 -15.53
N ILE A 134 -0.77 -3.49 -16.49
CA ILE A 134 -1.57 -3.99 -17.63
C ILE A 134 -0.75 -4.98 -18.45
N ALA A 135 0.50 -4.64 -18.78
CA ALA A 135 1.38 -5.51 -19.55
C ALA A 135 1.68 -6.84 -18.84
N LEU A 136 1.93 -6.81 -17.52
CA LEU A 136 2.13 -8.00 -16.69
C LEU A 136 0.87 -8.87 -16.64
N THR A 137 -0.29 -8.24 -16.49
CA THR A 137 -1.58 -8.94 -16.48
C THR A 137 -1.84 -9.63 -17.82
N MET A 138 -1.60 -8.91 -18.92
CA MET A 138 -1.73 -9.45 -20.27
C MET A 138 -0.77 -10.63 -20.50
N LYS A 139 0.49 -10.53 -20.06
CA LYS A 139 1.47 -11.63 -20.14
C LYS A 139 1.00 -12.86 -19.36
N ARG A 140 0.45 -12.66 -18.16
CA ARG A 140 -0.03 -13.76 -17.29
C ARG A 140 -1.25 -14.48 -17.86
N LEU A 141 -2.20 -13.73 -18.41
CA LEU A 141 -3.49 -14.25 -18.87
C LEU A 141 -3.56 -14.45 -20.39
N TYR A 142 -2.42 -14.33 -21.08
CA TYR A 142 -2.38 -14.24 -22.54
C TYR A 142 -3.13 -15.36 -23.27
N LYS A 143 -3.02 -16.61 -22.79
CA LYS A 143 -3.67 -17.76 -23.42
C LYS A 143 -5.17 -17.88 -23.09
N GLN A 144 -5.63 -17.21 -22.04
CA GLN A 144 -6.98 -17.33 -21.48
C GLN A 144 -7.90 -16.22 -21.97
N TRP A 145 -7.32 -15.11 -22.41
CA TRP A 145 -8.05 -13.97 -22.96
C TRP A 145 -8.51 -14.25 -24.38
N LYS A 146 -9.67 -13.71 -24.75
CA LYS A 146 -10.11 -13.73 -26.13
C LYS A 146 -9.46 -12.55 -26.87
N PRO A 147 -9.50 -12.55 -28.22
CA PRO A 147 -8.87 -11.49 -29.01
C PRO A 147 -9.33 -10.08 -28.65
N MET A 148 -10.59 -9.90 -28.24
CA MET A 148 -11.14 -8.59 -27.89
C MET A 148 -10.46 -8.00 -26.63
N GLU A 149 -10.21 -8.83 -25.62
CA GLU A 149 -9.54 -8.43 -24.39
C GLU A 149 -8.08 -8.03 -24.66
N HIS A 150 -7.40 -8.70 -25.59
CA HIS A 150 -6.07 -8.28 -26.05
C HIS A 150 -6.09 -6.90 -26.70
N ILE A 151 -7.03 -6.66 -27.62
CA ILE A 151 -7.16 -5.38 -28.32
C ILE A 151 -7.37 -4.25 -27.31
N ASN A 152 -8.29 -4.42 -26.35
CA ASN A 152 -8.56 -3.43 -25.32
C ASN A 152 -7.33 -3.18 -24.43
N ALA A 153 -6.60 -4.23 -24.04
CA ALA A 153 -5.37 -4.07 -23.25
C ALA A 153 -4.29 -3.29 -24.02
N TYR A 154 -4.10 -3.58 -25.32
CA TYR A 154 -3.18 -2.82 -26.17
C TYR A 154 -3.61 -1.36 -26.34
N GLU A 155 -4.90 -1.10 -26.50
CA GLU A 155 -5.45 0.25 -26.56
C GLU A 155 -5.17 1.04 -25.27
N GLN A 156 -5.40 0.42 -24.09
CA GLN A 156 -5.10 1.06 -22.81
C GLN A 156 -3.60 1.35 -22.64
N ILE A 157 -2.74 0.41 -23.04
CA ILE A 157 -1.29 0.63 -23.05
C ILE A 157 -0.91 1.78 -23.98
N ALA A 158 -1.48 1.83 -25.20
CA ALA A 158 -1.21 2.90 -26.15
C ALA A 158 -1.66 4.27 -25.61
N ASN A 159 -2.83 4.36 -25.00
CA ASN A 159 -3.33 5.58 -24.36
C ASN A 159 -2.38 6.05 -23.25
N LYS A 160 -1.90 5.14 -22.40
CA LYS A 160 -0.91 5.48 -21.37
C LYS A 160 0.44 5.91 -21.95
N ALA A 161 0.89 5.29 -23.04
CA ALA A 161 2.10 5.70 -23.73
C ALA A 161 1.99 7.12 -24.33
N ILE A 162 0.82 7.50 -24.85
CA ILE A 162 0.56 8.87 -25.34
C ILE A 162 0.61 9.87 -24.19
N GLU A 163 -0.04 9.58 -23.06
CA GLU A 163 0.02 10.44 -21.87
C GLU A 163 1.46 10.62 -21.38
N ILE A 164 2.24 9.52 -21.29
CA ILE A 164 3.65 9.53 -20.91
C ILE A 164 4.48 10.42 -21.85
N ASN A 165 4.30 10.29 -23.16
CA ASN A 165 5.01 11.13 -24.13
C ASN A 165 4.68 12.61 -23.95
N HIS A 166 3.41 12.95 -23.69
CA HIS A 166 3.02 14.33 -23.43
C HIS A 166 3.71 14.89 -22.18
N LEU A 167 3.78 14.12 -21.08
CA LEU A 167 4.49 14.54 -19.87
C LEU A 167 5.99 14.72 -20.11
N ILE A 168 6.62 13.83 -20.89
CA ILE A 168 8.02 13.95 -21.29
C ILE A 168 8.26 15.27 -22.05
N ASP A 169 7.35 15.65 -22.95
CA ASP A 169 7.48 16.90 -23.70
C ASP A 169 7.31 18.13 -22.81
N ILE A 170 6.40 18.09 -21.83
CA ILE A 170 6.28 19.15 -20.81
C ILE A 170 7.59 19.25 -20.01
N ILE A 171 8.17 18.12 -19.59
CA ILE A 171 9.46 18.09 -18.88
C ILE A 171 10.56 18.76 -19.72
N LYS A 172 10.65 18.45 -21.01
CA LYS A 172 11.64 19.08 -21.92
C LYS A 172 11.46 20.60 -21.97
N VAL A 173 10.22 21.08 -22.03
CA VAL A 173 9.91 22.52 -22.05
C VAL A 173 10.34 23.17 -20.74
N ILE A 174 10.02 22.57 -19.59
CA ILE A 174 10.41 23.10 -18.27
C ILE A 174 11.93 23.11 -18.11
N ASN A 175 12.61 22.03 -18.52
CA ASN A 175 14.07 21.96 -18.46
C ASN A 175 14.71 23.05 -19.32
N LYS A 176 14.21 23.28 -20.54
CA LYS A 176 14.66 24.37 -21.41
C LYS A 176 14.45 25.75 -20.77
N LYS A 177 13.32 25.97 -20.10
CA LYS A 177 13.06 27.22 -19.34
C LYS A 177 14.05 27.40 -18.18
N GLY A 178 14.32 26.34 -17.41
CA GLY A 178 15.26 26.38 -16.29
C GLY A 178 16.71 26.65 -16.71
N LEU A 179 17.15 26.14 -17.86
CA LEU A 179 18.47 26.45 -18.42
C LEU A 179 18.60 27.93 -18.81
N LEU A 180 17.54 28.52 -19.38
CA LEU A 180 17.52 29.92 -19.78
C LEU A 180 17.47 30.87 -18.57
N SER A 181 16.83 30.48 -17.46
CA SER A 181 16.80 31.30 -16.24
C SER A 181 18.14 31.32 -15.51
N ASN A 182 18.90 30.23 -15.55
CA ASN A 182 20.20 30.10 -14.87
C ASN A 182 21.38 30.69 -15.66
N SER A 183 21.16 31.18 -16.89
CA SER A 183 22.16 31.79 -17.75
C SER A 183 22.21 33.33 -17.65
N LYS A 184 21.43 33.93 -16.75
CA LYS A 184 21.44 35.37 -16.44
C LYS A 184 22.01 35.59 -15.05
#